data_AF-A0A8S4ETI9-F1
#
_entry.id   AF-A0A8S4ETI9-F1
#
_cell.length_a   1.000
_cell.length_b   1.000
_cell.length_c   1.000
_cell.angle_alpha   90.00
_cell.angle_beta   90.00
_cell.angle_gamma   90.00
#
_symmetry.space_group_name_H-M   'P 1'
#
loop_
_entity.id
_entity.type
_entity.pdbx_description
1 polymer ?
#
loop_
_entity_poly.entity_id
_entity_poly.type
_entity_poly.pdbx_seq_one_letter_code
_entity_poly.pdbx_strand_id
1 'polypeptide(L)'
;MFAWDTLCLDVDSSDNITDEALHRFLSRHGSQLWGLVLSGMTHITDQLWQSVLQVLNNAKILIMGTQERLGVNIHVDQLMDGIANYCPNLERLELRWDPENLRFSDKSQKAIDILRVKCLKLKCLVLSDGRYYEIVKANFERADRTTVVRTSTNCRVSNYYLLSNYRDLVFN
;
A
#
# COMPACT_ATOMS: atom_id res chain seq x y z
N MET A 1 -17.69 20.80 18.58
CA MET A 1 -18.77 19.85 18.22
C MET A 1 -18.15 18.81 17.31
N PHE A 2 -18.05 17.56 17.77
CA PHE A 2 -17.37 16.45 17.12
C PHE A 2 -18.16 15.96 15.89
N ALA A 3 -17.49 15.69 14.76
CA ALA A 3 -17.68 14.47 13.97
C ALA A 3 -16.69 14.40 12.76
N TRP A 4 -15.76 13.44 12.87
CA TRP A 4 -15.22 12.52 11.86
C TRP A 4 -15.47 12.85 10.39
N ASP A 5 -14.40 13.01 9.60
CA ASP A 5 -14.33 12.46 8.24
C ASP A 5 -12.89 12.02 7.94
N THR A 6 -12.24 11.36 8.91
CA THR A 6 -11.17 10.42 8.57
C THR A 6 -11.84 9.19 7.99
N LEU A 7 -12.15 9.20 6.70
CA LEU A 7 -12.75 8.04 6.07
C LEU A 7 -11.64 7.02 5.79
N CYS A 8 -11.75 5.88 6.44
CA CYS A 8 -11.01 4.68 6.06
C CYS A 8 -12.00 3.74 5.40
N LEU A 9 -11.65 3.19 4.25
CA LEU A 9 -12.38 2.07 3.67
C LEU A 9 -11.59 0.80 3.96
N ASP A 10 -12.20 -0.11 4.72
CA ASP A 10 -11.64 -1.42 5.01
C ASP A 10 -12.59 -2.51 4.53
N VAL A 11 -12.17 -3.21 3.49
CA VAL A 11 -12.93 -4.29 2.85
C VAL A 11 -12.02 -5.51 2.65
N ASP A 12 -11.09 -5.74 3.58
CA ASP A 12 -10.23 -6.93 3.57
C ASP A 12 -11.08 -8.21 3.43
N SER A 13 -10.67 -9.12 2.54
CA SER A 13 -11.34 -10.40 2.28
C SER A 13 -12.85 -10.31 1.99
N SER A 14 -13.30 -9.23 1.34
CA SER A 14 -14.71 -9.01 1.00
C SER A 14 -15.06 -9.43 -0.43
N ASP A 15 -15.07 -10.74 -0.70
CA ASP A 15 -15.26 -11.32 -2.04
C ASP A 15 -16.61 -10.97 -2.71
N ASN A 16 -17.57 -10.47 -1.95
CA ASN A 16 -18.87 -10.00 -2.45
C ASN A 16 -18.81 -8.61 -3.10
N ILE A 17 -17.67 -7.91 -3.06
CA ILE A 17 -17.51 -6.58 -3.64
C ILE A 17 -16.75 -6.68 -4.97
N THR A 18 -17.40 -6.28 -6.05
CA THR A 18 -16.80 -6.32 -7.40
C THR A 18 -15.79 -5.19 -7.62
N ASP A 19 -14.82 -5.45 -8.51
CA ASP A 19 -13.86 -4.45 -9.00
C ASP A 19 -14.54 -3.17 -9.53
N GLU A 20 -15.59 -3.32 -10.34
CA GLU A 20 -16.35 -2.20 -10.91
C GLU A 20 -17.01 -1.33 -9.83
N ALA A 21 -17.60 -1.96 -8.80
CA ALA A 21 -18.19 -1.23 -7.67
C ALA A 21 -17.13 -0.44 -6.89
N LEU A 22 -15.96 -1.04 -6.63
CA LEU A 22 -14.84 -0.36 -5.98
C LEU A 22 -14.33 0.80 -6.82
N HIS A 23 -14.10 0.60 -8.12
CA HIS A 23 -13.67 1.64 -9.03
C HIS A 23 -14.62 2.84 -9.02
N ARG A 24 -15.93 2.59 -9.16
CA ARG A 24 -16.96 3.65 -9.14
C ARG A 24 -17.01 4.38 -7.80
N PHE A 25 -16.90 3.66 -6.69
CA PHE A 25 -16.89 4.24 -5.35
C PHE A 25 -15.64 5.11 -5.12
N LEU A 26 -14.45 4.57 -5.40
CA LEU A 26 -13.17 5.24 -5.19
C LEU A 26 -13.00 6.45 -6.12
N SER A 27 -13.48 6.37 -7.35
CA SER A 27 -13.49 7.52 -8.27
C SER A 27 -14.30 8.70 -7.73
N ARG A 28 -15.33 8.46 -6.90
CA ARG A 28 -16.19 9.50 -6.31
C ARG A 28 -15.68 9.97 -4.94
N HIS A 29 -15.17 9.05 -4.12
CA HIS A 29 -14.89 9.29 -2.70
C HIS A 29 -13.42 9.05 -2.32
N GLY A 30 -12.53 8.76 -3.26
CA GLY A 30 -11.14 8.43 -2.97
C GLY A 30 -10.35 9.57 -2.34
N SER A 31 -10.64 10.82 -2.75
CA SER A 31 -9.89 12.00 -2.31
C SER A 31 -10.05 12.33 -0.83
N GLN A 32 -11.09 11.84 -0.17
CA GLN A 32 -11.29 12.00 1.28
C GLN A 32 -10.67 10.85 2.10
N LEU A 33 -10.18 9.78 1.46
CA LEU A 33 -9.66 8.62 2.16
C LEU A 33 -8.26 8.86 2.71
N TRP A 34 -8.05 8.52 3.98
CA TRP A 34 -6.72 8.47 4.61
C TRP A 34 -6.19 7.05 4.72
N GLY A 35 -7.09 6.08 4.88
CA GLY A 35 -6.80 4.66 4.92
C GLY A 35 -7.60 3.92 3.86
N LEU A 36 -6.94 3.07 3.08
CA LEU A 36 -7.60 2.21 2.11
C LEU A 36 -7.02 0.80 2.18
N VAL A 37 -7.89 -0.16 2.49
CA VAL A 37 -7.57 -1.58 2.58
C VAL A 37 -8.42 -2.33 1.55
N LEU A 38 -7.79 -2.64 0.42
CA LEU A 38 -8.35 -3.50 -0.63
C LEU A 38 -7.45 -4.74 -0.75
N SER A 39 -7.53 -5.60 0.26
CA SER A 39 -6.71 -6.80 0.36
C SER A 39 -7.56 -8.06 0.55
N GLY A 40 -6.94 -9.23 0.47
CA GLY A 40 -7.57 -10.53 0.72
C GLY A 40 -8.41 -11.07 -0.44
N MET A 41 -8.87 -10.22 -1.36
CA MET A 41 -9.66 -10.59 -2.53
C MET A 41 -8.78 -10.94 -3.74
N THR A 42 -9.01 -12.10 -4.38
CA THR A 42 -8.20 -12.57 -5.53
C THR A 42 -8.49 -11.85 -6.85
N HIS A 43 -9.69 -11.29 -7.01
CA HIS A 43 -10.05 -10.52 -8.21
C HIS A 43 -9.50 -9.11 -8.21
N ILE A 44 -8.99 -8.61 -7.08
CA ILE A 44 -8.40 -7.27 -6.97
C ILE A 44 -6.92 -7.32 -7.30
N THR A 45 -6.55 -6.68 -8.41
CA THR A 45 -5.19 -6.69 -8.97
C THR A 45 -4.59 -5.28 -9.01
N ASP A 46 -3.35 -5.16 -9.48
CA ASP A 46 -2.70 -3.86 -9.69
C ASP A 46 -3.45 -2.96 -10.69
N GLN A 47 -4.25 -3.52 -11.60
CA GLN A 47 -5.02 -2.73 -12.56
C GLN A 47 -6.01 -1.78 -11.89
N LEU A 48 -6.77 -2.26 -10.90
CA LEU A 48 -7.69 -1.42 -10.13
C LEU A 48 -6.91 -0.31 -9.43
N TRP A 49 -5.84 -0.68 -8.72
CA TRP A 49 -5.00 0.27 -8.01
C TRP A 49 -4.49 1.37 -8.94
N GLN A 50 -3.92 1.01 -10.08
CA GLN A 50 -3.44 1.98 -11.08
C GLN A 50 -4.52 2.95 -11.54
N SER A 51 -5.75 2.48 -11.72
CA SER A 51 -6.86 3.33 -12.16
C SER A 51 -7.32 4.35 -11.10
N VAL A 52 -7.14 4.05 -9.80
CA VAL A 52 -7.65 4.89 -8.70
C VAL A 52 -6.55 5.67 -7.96
N LEU A 53 -5.26 5.37 -8.15
CA LEU A 53 -4.17 6.03 -7.40
C LEU A 53 -4.22 7.58 -7.48
N GLN A 54 -4.57 8.13 -8.64
CA GLN A 54 -4.67 9.58 -8.85
C GLN A 54 -5.68 10.29 -7.93
N VAL A 55 -6.71 9.59 -7.46
CA VAL A 55 -7.70 10.15 -6.52
C VAL A 55 -7.33 9.89 -5.05
N LEU A 56 -6.22 9.21 -4.76
CA LEU A 56 -5.77 8.85 -3.41
C LEU A 56 -4.67 9.78 -2.87
N ASN A 57 -4.69 11.06 -3.24
CA ASN A 57 -3.67 12.05 -2.87
C ASN A 57 -3.55 12.34 -1.37
N ASN A 58 -4.62 12.08 -0.61
CA ASN A 58 -4.66 12.21 0.85
C ASN A 58 -4.38 10.91 1.60
N ALA A 59 -4.17 9.79 0.90
CA ALA A 59 -3.93 8.51 1.52
C ALA A 59 -2.61 8.52 2.32
N LYS A 60 -2.71 8.05 3.56
CA LYS A 60 -1.60 7.84 4.49
C LYS A 60 -1.30 6.35 4.66
N ILE A 61 -2.32 5.50 4.52
CA ILE A 61 -2.20 4.05 4.67
C ILE A 61 -2.84 3.37 3.47
N LEU A 62 -2.06 2.54 2.80
CA LEU A 62 -2.55 1.66 1.73
C LEU A 62 -2.19 0.22 2.07
N ILE A 63 -3.17 -0.68 2.02
CA ILE A 63 -2.99 -2.12 2.18
C ILE A 63 -3.64 -2.79 0.98
N MET A 64 -2.85 -3.61 0.28
CA MET A 64 -3.27 -4.17 -0.99
C MET A 64 -2.77 -5.59 -1.24
N GLY A 65 -3.52 -6.29 -2.08
CA GLY A 65 -3.20 -7.64 -2.55
C GLY A 65 -3.68 -8.74 -1.62
N THR A 66 -3.36 -9.96 -1.98
CA THR A 66 -3.80 -11.17 -1.26
C THR A 66 -2.66 -12.17 -1.17
N GLN A 67 -2.65 -12.98 -0.12
CA GLN A 67 -1.67 -14.07 0.03
C GLN A 67 -2.00 -15.26 -0.86
N GLU A 68 -3.21 -15.30 -1.44
CA GLU A 68 -3.59 -16.32 -2.39
C GLU A 68 -2.86 -16.13 -3.73
N ARG A 69 -2.40 -17.25 -4.29
CA ARG A 69 -1.74 -17.24 -5.59
C ARG A 69 -2.73 -16.86 -6.69
N LEU A 70 -2.39 -15.83 -7.46
CA LEU A 70 -3.21 -15.37 -8.57
C LEU A 70 -2.86 -16.10 -9.87
N GLY A 71 -3.83 -16.20 -10.78
CA GLY A 71 -3.59 -16.63 -12.17
C GLY A 71 -2.95 -15.56 -13.05
N VAL A 72 -2.71 -14.36 -12.52
CA VAL A 72 -2.18 -13.19 -13.23
C VAL A 72 -0.90 -12.66 -12.58
N ASN A 73 -0.20 -11.83 -13.34
CA ASN A 73 1.02 -11.16 -12.91
C ASN A 73 0.70 -9.77 -12.36
N ILE A 74 1.41 -9.36 -11.31
CA ILE A 74 1.30 -8.03 -10.68
C ILE A 74 2.54 -7.22 -11.04
N HIS A 75 2.36 -6.09 -11.74
CA HIS A 75 3.47 -5.24 -12.20
C HIS A 75 3.90 -4.25 -11.10
N VAL A 76 4.58 -4.77 -10.08
CA VAL A 76 4.90 -4.01 -8.86
C VAL A 76 5.76 -2.77 -9.10
N ASP A 77 6.67 -2.77 -10.08
CA ASP A 77 7.48 -1.58 -10.40
C ASP A 77 6.60 -0.41 -10.87
N GLN A 78 5.60 -0.69 -11.71
CA GLN A 78 4.67 0.32 -12.20
C GLN A 78 3.76 0.79 -11.06
N LEU A 79 3.35 -0.11 -10.18
CA LEU A 79 2.53 0.21 -9.02
C LEU A 79 3.26 1.14 -8.06
N MET A 80 4.52 0.85 -7.77
CA MET A 80 5.35 1.68 -6.90
C MET A 80 5.62 3.06 -7.48
N ASP A 81 5.86 3.17 -8.79
CA ASP A 81 5.98 4.46 -9.46
C ASP A 81 4.66 5.26 -9.39
N GLY A 82 3.52 4.62 -9.65
CA GLY A 82 2.20 5.23 -9.49
C GLY A 82 1.96 5.75 -8.07
N ILE A 83 2.22 4.93 -7.06
CA ILE A 83 2.09 5.32 -5.64
C ILE A 83 2.98 6.52 -5.34
N ALA A 84 4.24 6.50 -5.79
CA ALA A 84 5.17 7.61 -5.57
C ALA A 84 4.70 8.92 -6.20
N ASN A 85 4.05 8.85 -7.36
CA ASN A 85 3.59 10.02 -8.11
C ASN A 85 2.28 10.60 -7.57
N TYR A 86 1.39 9.76 -7.03
CA TYR A 86 0.04 10.19 -6.65
C TYR A 86 -0.22 10.23 -5.14
N CYS A 87 0.58 9.55 -4.30
CA CYS A 87 0.37 9.46 -2.86
C CYS A 87 1.51 10.09 -2.04
N PRO A 88 1.72 11.42 -2.10
CA PRO A 88 2.83 12.09 -1.41
C PRO A 88 2.71 12.05 0.14
N ASN A 89 1.51 11.80 0.66
CA ASN A 89 1.22 11.75 2.09
C ASN A 89 1.37 10.35 2.70
N LEU A 90 1.80 9.36 1.92
CA LEU A 90 1.89 7.97 2.33
C LEU A 90 2.85 7.80 3.52
N GLU A 91 2.34 7.21 4.59
CA GLU A 91 3.10 6.89 5.80
C GLU A 91 3.34 5.39 5.94
N ARG A 92 2.40 4.55 5.47
CA ARG A 92 2.47 3.10 5.59
C ARG A 92 1.92 2.42 4.33
N LEU A 93 2.67 1.46 3.83
CA LEU A 93 2.28 0.66 2.66
C LEU A 93 2.46 -0.83 2.97
N GLU A 94 1.47 -1.65 2.64
CA GLU A 94 1.57 -3.10 2.72
C GLU A 94 1.15 -3.73 1.39
N LEU A 95 2.04 -4.51 0.78
CA LEU A 95 1.77 -5.32 -0.40
C LEU A 95 1.77 -6.80 0.00
N ARG A 96 0.61 -7.47 -0.11
CA ARG A 96 0.40 -8.85 0.35
C ARG A 96 0.49 -9.90 -0.75
N TRP A 97 0.60 -9.50 -2.02
CA TRP A 97 0.64 -10.44 -3.14
C TRP A 97 1.76 -11.46 -2.99
N ASP A 98 1.46 -12.70 -3.36
CA ASP A 98 2.44 -13.78 -3.37
C ASP A 98 3.68 -13.38 -4.21
N PRO A 99 4.91 -13.65 -3.73
CA PRO A 99 6.14 -13.32 -4.44
C PRO A 99 6.21 -13.88 -5.86
N GLU A 100 5.60 -15.02 -6.14
CA GLU A 100 5.55 -15.63 -7.48
C GLU A 100 4.68 -14.84 -8.45
N ASN A 101 3.70 -14.08 -7.96
CA ASN A 101 2.85 -13.22 -8.77
C ASN A 101 3.52 -11.89 -9.12
N LEU A 102 4.56 -11.47 -8.40
CA LEU A 102 5.22 -10.19 -8.65
C LEU A 102 6.08 -10.22 -9.92
N ARG A 103 5.92 -9.20 -10.77
CA ARG A 103 6.77 -8.92 -11.93
C ARG A 103 7.44 -7.58 -11.74
N PHE A 104 8.76 -7.65 -11.70
CA PHE A 104 9.65 -6.52 -11.53
C PHE A 104 10.88 -6.71 -12.41
N SER A 105 11.59 -5.62 -12.67
CA SER A 105 12.72 -5.59 -13.58
C SER A 105 14.01 -5.20 -12.87
N ASP A 106 15.14 -5.22 -13.57
CA ASP A 106 16.39 -4.67 -13.03
C ASP A 106 16.30 -3.16 -12.75
N LYS A 107 15.27 -2.48 -13.28
CA LYS A 107 14.97 -1.07 -12.99
C LYS A 107 14.18 -0.86 -11.69
N SER A 108 13.84 -1.91 -10.95
CA SER A 108 13.12 -1.83 -9.66
C SER A 108 13.74 -0.79 -8.73
N GLN A 109 15.07 -0.73 -8.69
CA GLN A 109 15.81 0.23 -7.84
C GLN A 109 15.39 1.68 -8.13
N LYS A 110 15.18 2.04 -9.40
CA LYS A 110 14.74 3.38 -9.77
C LYS A 110 13.33 3.67 -9.26
N ALA A 111 12.39 2.73 -9.37
CA ALA A 111 11.03 2.90 -8.87
C ALA A 111 11.03 3.07 -7.34
N ILE A 112 11.83 2.29 -6.63
CA ILE A 112 12.01 2.37 -5.18
C ILE A 112 12.65 3.71 -4.80
N ASP A 113 13.66 4.16 -5.54
CA ASP A 113 14.31 5.46 -5.32
C ASP A 113 13.30 6.61 -5.47
N ILE A 114 12.46 6.57 -6.51
CA ILE A 114 11.39 7.56 -6.73
C ILE A 114 10.41 7.56 -5.56
N LEU A 115 9.97 6.38 -5.10
CA LEU A 115 9.09 6.25 -3.93
C LEU A 115 9.70 6.92 -2.70
N ARG A 116 10.99 6.67 -2.41
CA ARG A 116 11.68 7.27 -1.26
C ARG A 116 11.76 8.80 -1.34
N VAL A 117 12.04 9.33 -2.54
CA VAL A 117 12.21 10.77 -2.74
C VAL A 117 10.88 11.51 -2.72
N LYS A 118 9.80 10.88 -3.18
CA LYS A 118 8.47 11.52 -3.25
C LYS A 118 7.61 11.28 -2.01
N CYS A 119 7.66 10.10 -1.40
CA CYS A 119 6.91 9.76 -0.19
C CYS A 119 7.78 9.97 1.06
N LEU A 120 8.14 11.22 1.34
CA LEU A 120 9.05 11.57 2.44
C LEU A 120 8.52 11.20 3.83
N LYS A 121 7.20 11.02 3.96
CA LYS A 121 6.52 10.62 5.21
C LYS A 121 6.44 9.11 5.42
N LEU A 122 6.94 8.30 4.47
CA LEU A 122 6.87 6.85 4.53
C LEU A 122 7.70 6.34 5.73
N LYS A 123 7.03 5.71 6.70
CA LYS A 123 7.61 5.16 7.92
C LYS A 123 7.75 3.65 7.85
N CYS A 124 6.84 2.97 7.15
CA CYS A 124 6.81 1.52 7.09
C CYS A 124 6.39 1.01 5.71
N LEU A 125 7.17 0.08 5.17
CA LEU A 125 6.86 -0.67 3.96
C LEU A 125 6.87 -2.17 4.28
N VAL A 126 5.72 -2.82 4.13
CA VAL A 126 5.56 -4.25 4.38
C VAL A 126 5.37 -4.97 3.05
N LEU A 127 6.15 -6.02 2.81
CA LEU A 127 6.13 -6.80 1.58
C LEU A 127 6.10 -8.30 1.91
N SER A 128 5.58 -9.11 0.99
CA SER A 128 5.75 -10.56 1.07
C SER A 128 7.23 -10.96 1.01
N ASP A 129 7.60 -11.99 1.77
CA ASP A 129 8.96 -12.54 1.80
C ASP A 129 9.38 -13.04 0.42
N GLY A 130 10.45 -12.49 -0.15
CA GLY A 130 10.93 -12.92 -1.47
C GLY A 130 11.95 -11.97 -2.08
N ARG A 131 12.34 -12.25 -3.33
CA ARG A 131 13.40 -11.50 -4.03
C ARG A 131 13.12 -9.99 -4.11
N TYR A 132 11.86 -9.60 -4.30
CA TYR A 132 11.49 -8.19 -4.36
C TYR A 132 11.72 -7.48 -3.01
N TYR A 133 11.31 -8.11 -1.90
CA TYR A 133 11.55 -7.59 -0.56
C TYR A 133 13.05 -7.37 -0.30
N GLU A 134 13.91 -8.32 -0.64
CA GLU A 134 15.36 -8.20 -0.42
C GLU A 134 15.96 -7.01 -1.20
N ILE A 135 15.51 -6.79 -2.44
CA ILE A 135 15.95 -5.64 -3.26
C ILE A 135 15.52 -4.33 -2.59
N VAL A 136 14.27 -4.24 -2.15
CA VAL A 136 13.72 -3.05 -1.51
C VAL A 136 14.43 -2.76 -0.18
N LYS A 137 14.56 -3.77 0.68
CA LYS A 137 15.22 -3.65 1.97
C LYS A 137 16.66 -3.15 1.81
N ALA A 138 17.45 -3.80 0.96
CA ALA A 138 18.84 -3.40 0.71
C ALA A 138 18.94 -1.96 0.18
N ASN A 139 17.98 -1.52 -0.64
CA ASN A 139 17.94 -0.16 -1.15
C ASN A 139 17.65 0.86 -0.03
N PHE A 140 16.68 0.58 0.86
CA PHE A 140 16.34 1.46 1.98
C PHE A 140 17.43 1.53 3.06
N GLU A 141 18.06 0.40 3.41
CA GLU A 141 19.16 0.36 4.39
C GLU A 141 20.36 1.18 3.93
N ARG A 142 20.69 1.15 2.63
CA ARG A 142 21.79 1.96 2.07
C ARG A 142 21.52 3.47 2.09
N ALA A 143 20.27 3.88 2.12
CA ALA A 143 19.90 5.30 2.09
C ALA A 143 19.75 5.92 3.49
N ASP A 144 20.03 5.16 4.56
CA ASP A 144 19.98 5.62 5.96
C ASP A 144 18.68 6.39 6.29
N ARG A 145 17.55 5.79 5.91
CA ARG A 145 16.21 6.37 6.13
C ARG A 145 15.59 5.83 7.39
N THR A 146 14.74 6.64 8.01
CA THR A 146 13.89 6.22 9.13
C THR A 146 12.81 5.21 8.74
N THR A 147 12.57 5.01 7.43
CA THR A 147 11.60 4.05 6.92
C THR A 147 12.05 2.63 7.19
N VAL A 148 11.21 1.84 7.84
CA VAL A 148 11.47 0.42 8.10
C VAL A 148 10.80 -0.45 7.03
N VAL A 149 11.59 -1.30 6.38
CA VAL A 149 11.08 -2.34 5.46
C VAL A 149 10.94 -3.65 6.21
N ARG A 150 9.75 -4.27 6.17
CA ARG A 150 9.41 -5.49 6.92
C ARG A 150 8.73 -6.52 6.03
N THR A 151 8.65 -7.73 6.53
CA THR A 151 7.98 -8.84 5.85
C THR A 151 6.56 -9.04 6.40
N SER A 152 5.64 -9.48 5.55
CA SER A 152 4.25 -9.78 5.94
C SER A 152 4.13 -10.91 6.96
N THR A 153 5.17 -11.73 7.10
CA THR A 153 5.27 -12.78 8.13
C THR A 153 5.40 -12.20 9.54
N ASN A 154 6.11 -11.08 9.68
CA ASN A 154 6.46 -10.51 11.00
C ASN A 154 5.71 -9.21 11.32
N CYS A 155 5.01 -8.62 10.34
CA CYS A 155 4.36 -7.33 10.50
C CYS A 155 3.15 -7.21 9.60
N ARG A 156 2.12 -6.52 10.07
CA ARG A 156 1.00 -6.05 9.26
C ARG A 156 0.78 -4.57 9.52
N VAL A 157 0.31 -3.86 8.50
CA VAL A 157 -0.20 -2.50 8.62
C VAL A 157 -1.68 -2.58 8.98
N SER A 158 -2.21 -1.54 9.64
CA SER A 158 -3.63 -1.46 9.99
C SER A 158 -4.09 -0.01 10.06
N ASN A 159 -5.38 0.23 9.88
CA ASN A 159 -5.95 1.57 9.97
C ASN A 159 -5.87 2.19 11.38
N TYR A 160 -5.60 1.42 12.45
CA TYR A 160 -5.51 1.99 13.80
C TYR A 160 -4.41 3.06 13.95
N TYR A 161 -3.40 3.08 13.05
CA TYR A 161 -2.38 4.14 13.03
C TYR A 161 -2.96 5.53 12.70
N LEU A 162 -4.19 5.61 12.20
CA LEU A 162 -4.91 6.85 11.91
C LEU A 162 -5.70 7.39 13.11
N LEU A 163 -5.81 6.63 14.20
CA LEU A 163 -6.47 7.08 15.41
C LEU A 163 -5.74 8.29 15.99
N SER A 164 -6.50 9.33 16.37
CA SER A 164 -5.96 10.53 16.99
C SER A 164 -5.25 10.24 18.33
N ASN A 165 -5.72 9.21 19.03
CA ASN A 165 -5.19 8.69 20.29
C ASN A 165 -4.31 7.45 20.11
N TYR A 166 -3.78 7.20 18.90
CA TYR A 166 -2.92 6.05 18.64
C TYR A 166 -1.74 5.92 19.62
N ARG A 167 -1.17 7.05 20.09
CA ARG A 167 -0.05 7.05 21.05
C ARG A 167 -0.39 6.37 22.38
N ASP A 168 -1.65 6.34 22.77
CA ASP A 168 -2.10 5.72 24.01
C ASP A 168 -2.12 4.18 23.88
N LEU A 169 -2.03 3.63 22.66
CA LEU A 169 -2.03 2.19 22.37
C LEU A 169 -0.63 1.59 22.22
N VAL A 170 0.41 2.42 22.10
CA VAL A 170 1.78 1.94 21.86
C VAL A 170 2.50 1.78 23.19
N PHE A 171 3.14 0.63 23.39
CA PHE A 171 4.08 0.46 24.49
C PHE A 171 5.28 1.39 24.29
N ASN A 172 5.54 2.27 25.26
CA ASN A 172 6.73 3.14 25.30
C ASN A 172 8.00 2.32 25.53
#